data_AF-A0AAF0ETC5-F1
#
_entry.id   AF-A0AAF0ETC5-F1
#
_cell.length_a   1.000
_cell.length_b   1.000
_cell.length_c   1.000
_cell.angle_alpha   90.00
_cell.angle_beta   90.00
_cell.angle_gamma   90.00
#
_symmetry.space_group_name_H-M   'P 1'
#
loop_
_entity.id
_entity.type
_entity.pdbx_description
1 polymer ?
#
loop_
_entity_poly.entity_id
_entity_poly.type
_entity_poly.pdbx_seq_one_letter_code
_entity_poly.pdbx_strand_id
1 'polypeptide(L)'
;MSATTTDIDASLLDDIRAFRLSKGTSKTAALVVKIDKKRLVIEKEELLDPITPDDLAEELPEHSPRFVVLSFAHTHDDGRVSYPLVLLHWAPQSSSIELATLYASALAQFSAAADVGRTIDVRDGELSTAALVARLGGK
;
A
#
# COMPACT_ATOMS: atom_id res chain seq x y z
N MET A 1 -20.83 -1.15 17.24
CA MET A 1 -20.87 -0.62 15.85
C MET A 1 -19.70 0.33 15.71
N SER A 2 -18.57 -0.13 15.18
CA SER A 2 -17.45 0.78 14.90
C SER A 2 -17.86 1.60 13.69
N ALA A 3 -18.13 2.88 13.86
CA ALA A 3 -18.44 3.77 12.75
C ALA A 3 -17.17 3.91 11.90
N THR A 4 -17.17 3.30 10.72
CA THR A 4 -16.13 3.53 9.72
C THR A 4 -16.41 4.88 9.07
N THR A 5 -15.49 5.83 9.25
CA THR A 5 -15.62 7.22 8.79
C THR A 5 -15.49 7.38 7.28
N THR A 6 -15.07 6.32 6.57
CA THR A 6 -14.80 6.35 5.13
C THR A 6 -15.41 5.16 4.41
N ASP A 7 -15.98 5.39 3.24
CA ASP A 7 -16.45 4.34 2.33
C ASP A 7 -15.30 3.86 1.42
N ILE A 8 -15.41 2.65 0.86
CA ILE A 8 -14.46 2.13 -0.13
C ILE A 8 -15.15 2.13 -1.49
N ASP A 9 -14.50 2.73 -2.48
CA ASP A 9 -15.01 2.73 -3.85
C ASP A 9 -15.16 1.29 -4.38
N ALA A 10 -16.30 0.97 -4.98
CA ALA A 10 -16.58 -0.39 -5.45
C ALA A 10 -15.60 -0.83 -6.56
N SER A 11 -15.21 0.09 -7.45
CA SER A 11 -14.27 -0.21 -8.53
C SER A 11 -12.86 -0.46 -8.02
N LEU A 12 -12.49 0.11 -6.87
CA LEU A 12 -11.21 -0.16 -6.23
C LEU A 12 -11.08 -1.63 -5.79
N LEU A 13 -12.16 -2.24 -5.30
CA LEU A 13 -12.14 -3.66 -4.92
C LEU A 13 -11.93 -4.58 -6.12
N ASP A 14 -12.55 -4.24 -7.25
CA ASP A 14 -12.34 -4.96 -8.51
C ASP A 14 -10.91 -4.80 -9.02
N ASP A 15 -10.35 -3.59 -8.92
CA ASP A 15 -8.94 -3.31 -9.27
C ASP A 15 -7.97 -4.08 -8.36
N ILE A 16 -8.19 -4.13 -7.04
CA ILE A 16 -7.36 -4.94 -6.12
C ILE A 16 -7.45 -6.43 -6.45
N ARG A 17 -8.65 -6.92 -6.80
CA ARG A 17 -8.84 -8.31 -7.21
C ARG A 17 -8.10 -8.60 -8.51
N ALA A 18 -8.19 -7.73 -9.52
CA ALA A 18 -7.47 -7.86 -10.77
C ALA A 18 -5.95 -7.80 -10.55
N PHE A 19 -5.48 -6.87 -9.71
CA PHE A 19 -4.08 -6.71 -9.34
C PHE A 19 -3.50 -7.95 -8.68
N ARG A 20 -4.25 -8.61 -7.78
CA ARG A 20 -3.83 -9.87 -7.15
C ARG A 20 -3.79 -11.06 -8.13
N LEU A 21 -4.67 -11.06 -9.14
CA LEU A 21 -4.76 -12.12 -10.12
C LEU A 21 -3.84 -11.91 -11.32
N SER A 22 -3.18 -10.76 -11.44
CA SER A 22 -2.29 -10.47 -12.56
C SER A 22 -1.07 -11.39 -12.50
N LYS A 23 -1.13 -12.48 -13.26
CA LYS A 23 -0.04 -13.47 -13.40
C LYS A 23 1.17 -12.93 -14.20
N GLY A 24 1.11 -11.68 -14.64
CA GLY A 24 1.90 -11.15 -15.75
C GLY A 24 3.25 -10.58 -15.36
N THR A 25 3.48 -10.23 -14.10
CA THR A 25 4.67 -9.48 -13.73
C THR A 25 5.52 -10.30 -12.78
N SER A 26 6.57 -10.89 -13.35
CA SER A 26 7.74 -11.34 -12.62
C SER A 26 8.50 -10.18 -11.92
N LYS A 27 7.83 -9.05 -11.72
CA LYS A 27 8.34 -7.75 -11.31
C LYS A 27 7.44 -7.17 -10.22
N THR A 28 8.01 -6.24 -9.44
CA THR A 28 7.26 -5.50 -8.43
C THR A 28 6.29 -4.53 -9.09
N ALA A 29 5.09 -4.41 -8.52
CA ALA A 29 4.05 -3.49 -8.94
C ALA A 29 3.34 -2.90 -7.71
N ALA A 30 2.77 -1.70 -7.83
CA ALA A 30 2.13 -0.98 -6.75
C ALA A 30 0.80 -0.36 -7.20
N LEU A 31 -0.28 -0.64 -6.47
CA LEU A 31 -1.55 0.07 -6.60
C LEU A 31 -1.63 1.14 -5.50
N VAL A 32 -1.50 2.40 -5.89
CA VAL A 32 -1.57 3.56 -5.00
C VAL A 32 -3.02 3.95 -4.78
N VAL A 33 -3.39 4.13 -3.52
CA VAL A 33 -4.75 4.39 -3.06
C VAL A 33 -4.74 5.59 -2.13
N LYS A 34 -5.72 6.48 -2.33
CA LYS A 34 -5.90 7.68 -1.53
C LYS A 34 -7.28 7.73 -0.91
N ILE A 35 -7.43 8.60 0.08
CA ILE A 35 -8.74 8.99 0.63
C ILE A 35 -9.11 10.36 0.06
N ASP A 36 -10.20 10.43 -0.70
CA ASP A 36 -10.82 11.71 -1.03
C ASP A 36 -11.43 12.27 0.25
N LYS A 37 -10.74 13.26 0.85
CA LYS A 37 -11.15 13.89 2.11
C LYS A 37 -12.54 14.56 2.03
N LYS A 38 -12.97 15.04 0.85
CA LYS A 38 -14.27 15.71 0.70
C LYS A 38 -15.41 14.71 0.67
N ARG A 39 -15.20 13.60 -0.03
CA ARG A 39 -16.21 12.52 -0.17
C ARG A 39 -16.12 11.47 0.94
N LEU A 40 -15.01 11.43 1.67
CA LEU A 40 -14.64 10.37 2.61
C LEU A 40 -14.65 9.00 1.94
N VAL A 41 -14.11 8.91 0.72
CA VAL A 41 -14.04 7.67 -0.07
C VAL A 41 -12.59 7.26 -0.29
N ILE A 42 -12.28 6.00 -0.01
CA ILE A 42 -11.02 5.36 -0.35
C ILE A 42 -11.11 4.94 -1.82
N GLU A 43 -10.26 5.53 -2.66
CA GLU A 43 -10.27 5.34 -4.10
C GLU A 43 -8.87 5.12 -4.65
N LYS A 44 -8.79 4.44 -5.80
CA LYS A 44 -7.56 4.31 -6.56
C LYS A 44 -7.05 5.68 -6.97
N GLU A 45 -5.75 5.89 -6.79
CA GLU A 45 -5.06 7.03 -7.37
C GLU A 45 -4.33 6.61 -8.65
N GLU A 46 -3.49 5.59 -8.56
CA GLU A 46 -2.61 5.20 -9.65
C GLU A 46 -2.20 3.71 -9.56
N LEU A 47 -1.89 3.11 -10.71
CA LEU A 47 -1.27 1.79 -10.79
C LEU A 47 0.12 1.95 -11.43
N LEU A 48 1.16 1.62 -10.68
CA LEU A 48 2.55 1.65 -11.10
C LEU A 48 3.03 0.22 -11.36
N ASP A 49 3.23 -0.11 -12.63
CA ASP A 49 3.65 -1.45 -13.06
C ASP A 49 4.53 -1.37 -14.34
N PRO A 50 5.85 -1.66 -14.26
CA PRO A 50 6.61 -2.08 -13.08
C PRO A 50 7.11 -0.90 -12.24
N ILE A 51 7.38 -1.12 -10.95
CA ILE A 51 8.01 -0.13 -10.05
C ILE A 51 8.89 -0.83 -9.01
N THR A 52 10.02 -0.24 -8.63
CA THR A 52 10.79 -0.73 -7.47
C THR A 52 10.37 0.00 -6.19
N PRO A 53 10.60 -0.57 -4.98
CA PRO A 53 10.33 0.15 -3.74
C PRO A 53 11.07 1.48 -3.63
N ASP A 54 12.29 1.56 -4.16
CA ASP A 54 13.11 2.77 -4.15
C ASP A 54 12.50 3.85 -5.07
N ASP A 55 12.13 3.50 -6.30
CA ASP A 55 11.43 4.43 -7.21
C ASP A 55 10.04 4.82 -6.67
N LEU A 56 9.33 3.87 -6.05
CA LEU A 56 8.03 4.11 -5.43
C LEU A 56 8.13 5.16 -4.31
N ALA A 57 9.24 5.21 -3.57
CA ALA A 57 9.45 6.22 -2.54
C ALA A 57 9.52 7.63 -3.13
N GLU A 58 10.08 7.77 -4.35
CA GLU A 58 10.19 9.04 -5.07
C GLU A 58 8.86 9.48 -5.70
N GLU A 59 8.03 8.53 -6.13
CA GLU A 59 6.69 8.80 -6.68
C GLU A 59 5.65 9.16 -5.60
N LEU A 60 5.84 8.65 -4.38
CA LEU A 60 4.92 8.90 -3.28
C LEU A 60 5.01 10.36 -2.75
N PRO A 61 3.88 10.98 -2.40
CA PRO A 61 3.88 12.38 -1.99
C PRO A 61 4.59 12.59 -0.64
N GLU A 62 5.47 13.59 -0.58
CA GLU A 62 6.25 13.93 0.63
C GLU A 62 5.40 14.48 1.79
N HIS A 63 4.22 15.05 1.48
CA HIS A 63 3.41 15.83 2.43
C HIS A 63 1.99 15.28 2.66
N SER A 64 1.68 14.09 2.14
CA SER A 64 0.37 13.50 2.37
C SER A 64 0.44 11.97 2.45
N PRO A 65 -0.41 11.32 3.28
CA PRO A 65 -0.39 9.87 3.39
C PRO A 65 -0.97 9.18 2.15
N ARG A 66 -0.60 7.92 1.93
CA ARG A 66 -1.17 7.00 0.95
C ARG A 66 -1.24 5.59 1.50
N PHE A 67 -2.22 4.84 1.01
CA PHE A 67 -2.19 3.38 1.09
C PHE A 67 -1.59 2.85 -0.21
N VAL A 68 -0.78 1.81 -0.12
CA VAL A 68 -0.21 1.16 -1.31
C VAL A 68 -0.37 -0.34 -1.19
N VAL A 69 -1.11 -0.96 -2.11
CA VAL A 69 -1.12 -2.42 -2.25
C VAL A 69 0.05 -2.80 -3.15
N LEU A 70 1.08 -3.38 -2.55
CA LEU A 70 2.34 -3.72 -3.21
C LEU A 70 2.39 -5.23 -3.44
N SER A 71 2.60 -5.63 -4.71
CA SER A 71 3.05 -6.98 -5.06
C SER A 71 4.56 -6.93 -5.22
N PHE A 72 5.31 -7.45 -4.24
CA PHE A 72 6.76 -7.30 -4.19
C PHE A 72 7.47 -8.55 -4.70
N ALA A 73 8.30 -8.42 -5.74
CA ALA A 73 9.14 -9.51 -6.24
C ALA A 73 10.28 -9.79 -5.24
N HIS A 74 10.05 -10.73 -4.32
CA HIS A 74 10.99 -11.08 -3.27
C HIS A 74 11.75 -12.36 -3.60
N THR A 75 13.04 -12.21 -3.90
CA THR A 75 13.98 -13.33 -4.03
C THR A 75 14.49 -13.75 -2.65
N HIS A 76 14.28 -15.01 -2.31
CA HIS A 76 14.75 -15.65 -1.08
C HIS A 76 16.21 -16.12 -1.24
N ASP A 77 16.89 -16.35 -0.12
CA ASP A 77 18.30 -16.79 -0.09
C ASP A 77 18.54 -18.13 -0.82
N ASP A 78 17.50 -18.96 -0.95
CA ASP A 78 17.55 -20.23 -1.68
C ASP A 78 17.23 -20.11 -3.18
N GLY A 79 17.09 -18.89 -3.68
CA GLY A 79 16.82 -18.58 -5.08
C GLY A 79 15.36 -18.66 -5.50
N ARG A 80 14.44 -19.03 -4.59
CA ARG A 80 12.99 -18.96 -4.89
C ARG A 80 12.55 -17.51 -4.97
N VAL A 81 11.64 -17.21 -5.90
CA VAL A 81 10.99 -15.90 -5.98
C VAL A 81 9.55 -16.04 -5.53
N SER A 82 9.13 -15.15 -4.62
CA SER A 82 7.75 -15.02 -4.16
C SER A 82 7.23 -13.62 -4.45
N TYR A 83 5.91 -13.48 -4.48
CA TYR A 83 5.22 -12.21 -4.72
C TYR A 83 4.25 -11.93 -3.57
N PRO A 84 4.73 -11.67 -2.34
CA PRO A 84 3.86 -11.29 -1.25
C PRO A 84 3.08 -10.02 -1.61
N LEU A 85 1.77 -10.07 -1.40
CA LEU A 85 0.89 -8.92 -1.46
C LEU A 85 0.84 -8.26 -0.07
N VAL A 86 1.34 -7.04 0.03
CA VAL A 86 1.39 -6.28 1.29
C VAL A 86 0.73 -4.92 1.16
N LEU A 87 0.21 -4.42 2.26
CA LEU A 87 -0.28 -3.04 2.35
C LEU A 87 0.78 -2.17 2.99
N LEU A 88 1.26 -1.16 2.28
CA LEU A 88 2.05 -0.09 2.86
C LEU A 88 1.13 1.03 3.31
N HIS A 89 1.30 1.49 4.53
CA HIS A 89 0.72 2.73 5.02
C HIS A 89 1.81 3.80 5.01
N TRP A 90 1.90 4.51 3.90
CA TRP A 90 2.78 5.66 3.73
C TRP A 90 2.17 6.86 4.46
N ALA A 91 2.84 7.37 5.47
CA ALA A 91 2.35 8.50 6.25
C ALA A 91 3.51 9.40 6.68
N PRO A 92 4.04 10.25 5.78
CA PRO A 92 5.16 11.14 6.08
C PRO A 92 4.87 12.02 7.29
N GLN A 93 5.88 12.29 8.10
CA GLN A 93 5.76 13.14 9.30
C GLN A 93 5.27 14.56 9.00
N SER A 94 5.49 15.06 7.78
CA SER A 94 5.03 16.38 7.35
C SER A 94 3.53 16.42 6.98
N SER A 95 2.86 15.26 6.97
CA SER A 95 1.42 15.19 6.72
C SER A 95 0.62 15.96 7.77
N SER A 96 -0.46 16.63 7.34
CA SER A 96 -1.37 17.25 8.30
C SER A 96 -1.95 16.21 9.27
N ILE A 97 -2.05 16.57 10.56
CA ILE A 97 -2.54 15.69 11.65
C ILE A 97 -3.93 15.14 11.32
N GLU A 98 -4.81 15.97 10.77
CA GLU A 98 -6.17 15.58 10.40
C GLU A 98 -6.15 14.48 9.33
N LEU A 99 -5.33 14.63 8.29
CA LEU A 99 -5.22 13.64 7.22
C LEU A 99 -4.54 12.36 7.72
N ALA A 100 -3.46 12.47 8.50
CA ALA A 100 -2.80 11.32 9.11
C ALA A 100 -3.76 10.51 10.01
N THR A 101 -4.60 11.21 10.79
CA THR A 101 -5.62 10.58 11.64
C THR A 101 -6.70 9.88 10.80
N LEU A 102 -7.12 10.49 9.69
CA LEU A 102 -8.10 9.90 8.78
C LEU A 102 -7.59 8.58 8.21
N TYR A 103 -6.35 8.55 7.68
CA TYR A 103 -5.73 7.33 7.16
C TYR A 103 -5.54 6.29 8.28
N ALA A 104 -5.05 6.68 9.46
CA ALA A 104 -4.91 5.75 10.58
C ALA A 104 -6.25 5.11 10.99
N SER A 105 -7.35 5.88 10.96
CA SER A 105 -8.70 5.37 11.28
C SER A 105 -9.23 4.40 10.23
N ALA A 106 -8.88 4.62 8.95
CA ALA A 106 -9.32 3.83 7.80
C ALA A 106 -8.47 2.57 7.59
N LEU A 107 -7.26 2.50 8.18
CA LEU A 107 -6.28 1.44 7.92
C LEU A 107 -6.83 0.03 8.16
N ALA A 108 -7.51 -0.20 9.29
CA ALA A 108 -8.04 -1.52 9.62
C ALA A 108 -9.14 -1.95 8.65
N GLN A 109 -10.03 -1.02 8.26
CA GLN A 109 -11.10 -1.27 7.29
C GLN A 109 -10.52 -1.59 5.91
N PHE A 110 -9.58 -0.76 5.44
CA PHE A 110 -8.99 -0.95 4.12
C PHE A 110 -8.13 -2.22 4.06
N SER A 111 -7.34 -2.51 5.10
CA SER A 111 -6.55 -3.73 5.20
C SER A 111 -7.42 -4.98 5.13
N ALA A 112 -8.58 -4.98 5.78
CA ALA A 112 -9.53 -6.10 5.72
C ALA A 112 -10.17 -6.23 4.33
N ALA A 113 -10.55 -5.12 3.70
CA ALA A 113 -11.16 -5.11 2.38
C ALA A 113 -10.20 -5.48 1.24
N ALA A 114 -8.94 -5.06 1.35
CA ALA A 114 -7.87 -5.42 0.42
C ALA A 114 -7.43 -6.89 0.57
N ASP A 115 -7.77 -7.53 1.70
CA ASP A 115 -7.44 -8.93 2.00
C ASP A 115 -5.93 -9.21 1.84
N VAL A 116 -5.13 -8.32 2.41
CA VAL A 116 -3.66 -8.42 2.44
C VAL A 116 -3.19 -9.17 3.68
N GLY A 117 -2.18 -10.02 3.51
CA GLY A 117 -1.64 -10.84 4.62
C GLY A 117 -0.71 -10.09 5.58
N ARG A 118 -0.24 -8.89 5.19
CA ARG A 118 0.68 -8.07 5.99
C ARG A 118 0.51 -6.60 5.68
N THR A 119 0.52 -5.80 6.76
CA THR A 119 0.50 -4.35 6.71
C THR A 119 1.80 -3.81 7.28
N ILE A 120 2.38 -2.81 6.62
CA ILE A 120 3.67 -2.22 6.94
C ILE A 120 3.49 -0.70 7.07
N ASP A 121 3.74 -0.17 8.27
CA ASP A 121 3.70 1.28 8.53
C ASP A 121 5.00 1.95 8.08
N VAL A 122 4.92 2.91 7.16
CA VAL A 122 6.06 3.69 6.64
C VAL A 122 5.86 5.16 7.02
N ARG A 123 6.36 5.54 8.19
CA ARG A 123 6.16 6.88 8.78
C ARG A 123 7.33 7.84 8.58
N ASP A 124 8.54 7.30 8.54
CA ASP A 124 9.77 8.08 8.47
C ASP A 124 10.33 8.19 7.04
N GLY A 125 9.50 7.89 6.03
CA GLY A 125 9.89 7.99 4.62
C GLY A 125 10.84 6.90 4.12
N GLU A 126 11.34 6.02 5.00
CA GLU A 126 12.26 4.95 4.62
C GLU A 126 11.49 3.78 3.95
N LEU A 127 11.19 3.97 2.66
CA LEU A 127 10.75 2.93 1.75
C LEU A 127 11.92 2.62 0.80
N SER A 128 12.47 1.43 0.93
CA SER A 128 13.54 0.92 0.07
C SER A 128 13.41 -0.59 -0.07
N THR A 129 14.05 -1.15 -1.09
CA THR A 129 14.07 -2.61 -1.26
C THR A 129 14.63 -3.31 -0.03
N ALA A 130 15.71 -2.76 0.55
CA ALA A 130 16.34 -3.31 1.75
C ALA A 130 15.42 -3.25 2.97
N ALA A 131 14.75 -2.12 3.20
CA ALA A 131 13.84 -1.95 4.33
C ALA A 131 12.63 -2.89 4.23
N LEU A 132 12.07 -3.08 3.02
CA LEU A 132 10.98 -4.03 2.81
C LEU A 132 11.44 -5.47 3.04
N VAL A 133 12.58 -5.87 2.50
CA VAL A 133 13.13 -7.22 2.73
C VAL A 133 13.33 -7.48 4.23
N ALA A 134 13.91 -6.54 4.98
CA ALA A 134 14.08 -6.68 6.43
C ALA A 134 12.75 -6.86 7.17
N ARG A 135 11.69 -6.18 6.72
CA ARG A 135 10.34 -6.28 7.30
C ARG A 135 9.57 -7.52 6.84
N LEU A 136 9.95 -8.14 5.73
CA LEU A 136 9.35 -9.38 5.20
C LEU A 136 10.08 -10.63 5.72
N GLY A 137 11.40 -10.56 5.85
CA GLY A 137 12.33 -11.65 6.16
C GLY A 137 12.56 -11.95 7.64
N GLY A 138 11.52 -11.86 8.47
CA GLY A 138 11.59 -12.28 9.87
C GLY A 138 11.16 -13.73 10.07
N LYS A 139 12.10 -14.68 9.96
CA LYS A 139 12.11 -15.94 10.74
C LYS A 139 13.54 -16.42 10.95
#